data_AF-A0A0F8XWB4-F1
#
_entry.id   AF-A0A0F8XWB4-F1
#
_cell.length_a   1.000
_cell.length_b   1.000
_cell.length_c   1.000
_cell.angle_alpha   90.00
_cell.angle_beta   90.00
_cell.angle_gamma   90.00
#
_symmetry.space_group_name_H-M   'P 1'
#
loop_
_entity.id
_entity.type
_entity.pdbx_description
1 polymer ?
#
loop_
_entity_poly.entity_id
_entity_poly.type
_entity_poly.pdbx_seq_one_letter_code
_entity_poly.pdbx_strand_id
1 'polypeptide(L)'
;MKVSTGENPKNLIDYDDPGQVSFWQAAPPGPIKPWAIFDLGKPTTISRIWMLANINTDDGWLVDFVWEKSLDGQNFEEIIDAKVPNNDTFRNVIDIEPVSTRYLRLKINHFRGVAPHLNCVIFYMPGKPQVPIPPRGKYVLLVGDQMNGGTFTQLAPYIETLDLGLQTLTVPHYEISLDMLNRLQNKPVAIILSGNNADYPHLPMYEFNGVYEIIRNTNIPLLGICAGHQMLAFTYGYSFVRSMGWEALTALEVPQQIKP
;
A
#
# COMPACT_ATOMS: atom_id res chain seq x y z
N MET A 1 10.72 11.42 -14.02
CA MET A 1 9.56 10.83 -14.73
C MET A 1 9.34 11.56 -16.05
N LYS A 2 8.87 10.86 -17.09
CA LYS A 2 8.53 11.41 -18.40
C LYS A 2 7.21 10.81 -18.87
N VAL A 3 6.42 11.57 -19.63
CA VAL A 3 5.20 11.05 -20.27
C VAL A 3 5.23 11.43 -21.75
N SER A 4 4.55 10.62 -22.56
CA SER A 4 4.36 10.90 -23.98
C SER A 4 3.56 12.18 -24.26
N THR A 5 2.63 12.53 -23.38
CA THR A 5 1.59 13.54 -23.59
C THR A 5 0.89 13.86 -22.27
N GLY A 6 0.16 14.97 -22.25
CA GLY A 6 -0.77 15.31 -21.18
C GLY A 6 -0.18 16.20 -20.11
N GLU A 7 -0.91 16.33 -19.02
CA GLU A 7 -0.61 17.26 -17.95
C GLU A 7 -0.42 16.54 -16.61
N ASN A 8 0.29 17.21 -15.70
CA ASN A 8 0.51 16.77 -14.33
C ASN A 8 1.09 15.35 -14.15
N PRO A 9 2.14 14.96 -14.91
CA PRO A 9 2.72 13.63 -14.78
C PRO A 9 3.17 13.33 -13.34
N LYS A 10 3.63 14.35 -12.60
CA LYS A 10 4.07 14.27 -11.19
C LYS A 10 3.05 13.59 -10.26
N ASN A 11 1.75 13.71 -10.57
CA ASN A 11 0.67 13.17 -9.73
C ASN A 11 0.67 11.63 -9.69
N LEU A 12 1.22 10.96 -10.71
CA LEU A 12 1.34 9.49 -10.73
C LEU A 12 2.12 8.91 -9.55
N ILE A 13 2.97 9.71 -8.91
CA ILE A 13 3.79 9.32 -7.76
C ILE A 13 3.62 10.32 -6.60
N ASP A 14 2.54 11.09 -6.60
CA ASP A 14 2.20 11.98 -5.51
C ASP A 14 1.48 11.20 -4.41
N TYR A 15 2.28 10.57 -3.55
CA TYR A 15 1.77 9.77 -2.43
C TYR A 15 1.27 10.64 -1.27
N ASP A 16 1.46 11.95 -1.35
CA ASP A 16 0.98 12.91 -0.35
C ASP A 16 -0.43 13.40 -0.65
N ASP A 17 -1.07 12.94 -1.74
CA ASP A 17 -2.47 13.20 -2.03
C ASP A 17 -3.39 12.19 -1.28
N PRO A 18 -3.98 12.60 -0.14
CA PRO A 18 -4.79 11.71 0.69
C PRO A 18 -6.14 11.36 0.04
N GLY A 19 -6.52 12.05 -1.03
CA GLY A 19 -7.74 11.80 -1.77
C GLY A 19 -7.53 10.99 -3.05
N GLN A 20 -6.27 10.88 -3.51
CA GLN A 20 -5.94 10.43 -4.86
C GLN A 20 -6.80 11.16 -5.90
N VAL A 21 -7.09 12.44 -5.63
CA VAL A 21 -7.92 13.33 -6.45
C VAL A 21 -7.13 13.97 -7.57
N SER A 22 -5.83 14.07 -7.38
CA SER A 22 -4.86 14.44 -8.38
C SER A 22 -4.63 13.26 -9.32
N PHE A 23 -4.34 13.58 -10.57
CA PHE A 23 -4.14 12.58 -11.61
C PHE A 23 -3.22 13.11 -12.69
N TRP A 24 -2.61 12.17 -13.41
CA TRP A 24 -2.12 12.40 -14.76
C TRP A 24 -3.21 12.00 -15.75
N GLN A 25 -3.41 12.84 -16.76
CA GLN A 25 -4.25 12.54 -17.91
C GLN A 25 -3.43 12.82 -19.17
N ALA A 26 -3.42 11.88 -20.11
CA ALA A 26 -2.86 12.13 -21.44
C ALA A 26 -3.71 13.20 -22.16
N ALA A 27 -3.12 14.00 -23.06
CA ALA A 27 -3.89 15.03 -23.78
C ALA A 27 -5.02 14.36 -24.61
N PRO A 28 -6.24 14.92 -24.69
CA PRO A 28 -7.32 14.39 -25.54
C PRO A 28 -7.37 15.07 -26.93
N PRO A 29 -7.91 14.40 -27.99
CA PRO A 29 -7.94 12.95 -28.14
C PRO A 29 -6.49 12.47 -28.24
N GLY A 30 -6.09 11.60 -27.33
CA GLY A 30 -4.67 11.33 -27.12
C GLY A 30 -3.95 10.67 -28.28
N PRO A 31 -2.61 10.65 -28.24
CA PRO A 31 -1.84 9.83 -29.16
C PRO A 31 -2.34 8.40 -29.06
N ILE A 32 -2.29 7.69 -30.19
CA ILE A 32 -2.88 6.35 -30.36
C ILE A 32 -2.32 5.33 -29.35
N LYS A 33 -1.15 5.60 -28.73
CA LYS A 33 -0.52 4.76 -27.69
C LYS A 33 0.24 5.61 -26.65
N PRO A 34 -0.43 6.16 -25.64
CA PRO A 34 0.22 6.93 -24.59
C PRO A 34 1.15 6.05 -23.74
N TRP A 35 2.19 6.65 -23.19
CA TRP A 35 3.12 6.00 -22.26
C TRP A 35 3.59 6.95 -21.15
N ALA A 36 4.03 6.35 -20.04
CA ALA A 36 4.68 7.00 -18.90
C ALA A 36 5.96 6.24 -18.50
N ILE A 37 7.07 6.95 -18.29
CA ILE A 37 8.37 6.42 -17.87
C ILE A 37 8.71 6.92 -16.46
N PHE A 38 8.98 5.98 -15.57
CA PHE A 38 9.41 6.19 -14.20
C PHE A 38 10.92 5.93 -14.12
N ASP A 39 11.67 6.83 -13.50
CA ASP A 39 13.11 6.65 -13.20
C ASP A 39 13.24 6.41 -11.70
N LEU A 40 13.69 5.22 -11.32
CA LEU A 40 13.90 4.82 -9.93
C LEU A 40 15.20 5.42 -9.34
N GLY A 41 15.94 6.21 -10.13
CA GLY A 41 17.20 6.88 -9.76
C GLY A 41 18.41 5.95 -9.82
N LYS A 42 18.24 4.69 -9.43
CA LYS A 42 19.25 3.62 -9.49
C LYS A 42 18.60 2.29 -9.84
N PRO A 43 19.37 1.30 -10.33
CA PRO A 43 18.88 -0.07 -10.45
C PRO A 43 18.29 -0.55 -9.13
N THR A 44 17.02 -0.91 -9.18
CA THR A 44 16.20 -1.33 -8.04
C THR A 44 15.43 -2.57 -8.46
N THR A 45 15.40 -3.57 -7.58
CA THR A 45 14.58 -4.76 -7.83
C THR A 45 13.15 -4.47 -7.41
N ILE A 46 12.21 -4.69 -8.32
CA ILE A 46 10.77 -4.63 -8.05
C ILE A 46 10.15 -6.01 -8.25
N SER A 47 9.11 -6.33 -7.49
CA SER A 47 8.38 -7.59 -7.63
C SER A 47 6.87 -7.41 -7.78
N ARG A 48 6.39 -6.15 -7.78
CA ARG A 48 4.98 -5.85 -7.88
C ARG A 48 4.73 -4.41 -8.27
N ILE A 49 3.65 -4.21 -9.02
CA ILE A 49 3.18 -2.90 -9.46
C ILE A 49 1.73 -2.75 -9.03
N TRP A 50 1.43 -1.63 -8.40
CA TRP A 50 0.08 -1.21 -8.10
C TRP A 50 -0.24 0.06 -8.86
N MET A 51 -1.46 0.16 -9.37
CA MET A 51 -1.90 1.38 -10.05
C MET A 51 -3.40 1.59 -9.95
N LEU A 52 -3.75 2.87 -9.94
CA LEU A 52 -5.12 3.35 -9.82
C LEU A 52 -5.43 4.28 -10.99
N ALA A 53 -6.45 3.91 -11.76
CA ALA A 53 -7.10 4.74 -12.76
C ALA A 53 -8.30 5.48 -12.14
N ASN A 54 -8.99 6.25 -12.97
CA ASN A 54 -10.12 7.07 -12.56
C ASN A 54 -11.15 6.30 -11.71
N ILE A 55 -11.26 6.68 -10.44
CA ILE A 55 -12.13 6.01 -9.46
C ILE A 55 -13.62 6.39 -9.60
N ASN A 56 -13.91 7.49 -10.30
CA ASN A 56 -15.26 8.07 -10.32
C ASN A 56 -16.09 7.59 -11.51
N THR A 57 -15.45 7.14 -12.59
CA THR A 57 -16.07 6.72 -13.86
C THR A 57 -15.12 5.82 -14.62
N ASP A 58 -15.64 5.05 -15.58
CA ASP A 58 -14.84 4.18 -16.45
C ASP A 58 -14.07 4.92 -17.55
N ASP A 59 -14.37 6.21 -17.77
CA ASP A 59 -13.59 7.08 -18.65
C ASP A 59 -12.13 7.21 -18.15
N GLY A 60 -11.20 6.88 -19.05
CA GLY A 60 -9.77 6.86 -18.81
C GLY A 60 -9.22 5.57 -18.21
N TRP A 61 -10.05 4.54 -18.00
CA TRP A 61 -9.55 3.21 -17.59
C TRP A 61 -8.68 2.59 -18.67
N LEU A 62 -7.59 1.95 -18.25
CA LEU A 62 -6.70 1.24 -19.15
C LEU A 62 -7.31 -0.14 -19.42
N VAL A 63 -7.44 -0.53 -20.69
CA VAL A 63 -8.05 -1.80 -21.11
C VAL A 63 -6.99 -2.79 -21.59
N ASP A 64 -5.96 -2.30 -22.27
CA ASP A 64 -4.79 -3.09 -22.68
C ASP A 64 -3.55 -2.26 -22.42
N PHE A 65 -2.66 -2.79 -21.58
CA PHE A 65 -1.38 -2.16 -21.29
C PHE A 65 -0.34 -3.19 -20.90
N VAL A 66 0.93 -2.77 -20.99
CA VAL A 66 2.09 -3.57 -20.60
C VAL A 66 3.10 -2.70 -19.88
N TRP A 67 3.75 -3.28 -18.87
CA TRP A 67 4.93 -2.69 -18.26
C TRP A 67 6.20 -3.20 -18.93
N GLU A 68 7.09 -2.27 -19.23
CA GLU A 68 8.40 -2.54 -19.81
C GLU A 68 9.50 -2.05 -18.86
N LYS A 69 10.67 -2.66 -18.92
CA LYS A 69 11.85 -2.35 -18.11
C LYS A 69 12.98 -1.83 -18.98
N SER A 70 13.87 -1.02 -18.40
CA SER A 70 15.09 -0.56 -19.06
C SER A 70 16.17 -0.15 -18.06
N LEU A 71 17.44 -0.44 -18.37
CA LEU A 71 18.57 0.04 -17.59
C LEU A 71 19.06 1.43 -18.03
N ASP A 72 18.88 1.77 -19.32
CA ASP A 72 19.42 2.97 -19.96
C ASP A 72 18.35 4.04 -20.26
N GLY A 73 17.07 3.69 -20.13
CA GLY A 73 15.94 4.56 -20.43
C GLY A 73 15.70 4.77 -21.92
N GLN A 74 16.34 3.98 -22.78
CA GLN A 74 16.24 4.04 -24.24
C GLN A 74 15.71 2.72 -24.81
N ASN A 75 16.29 1.60 -24.41
CA ASN A 75 15.92 0.26 -24.86
C ASN A 75 15.00 -0.37 -23.81
N PHE A 76 13.75 -0.58 -24.19
CA PHE A 76 12.71 -1.11 -23.32
C PHE A 76 12.33 -2.53 -23.72
N GLU A 77 12.27 -3.41 -22.73
CA GLU A 77 11.84 -4.81 -22.88
C GLU A 77 10.56 -5.03 -22.08
N GLU A 78 9.60 -5.77 -22.63
CA GLU A 78 8.37 -6.12 -21.92
C GLU A 78 8.68 -7.00 -20.70
N ILE A 79 8.01 -6.72 -19.58
CA ILE A 79 7.94 -7.64 -18.43
C ILE A 79 6.75 -8.55 -18.71
N ILE A 80 7.03 -9.82 -19.04
CA ILE A 80 6.03 -10.77 -19.55
C ILE A 80 4.82 -10.90 -18.61
N ASP A 81 5.08 -11.04 -17.31
CA ASP A 81 4.05 -11.20 -16.28
C ASP A 81 3.32 -9.89 -15.94
N ALA A 82 3.72 -8.78 -16.56
CA ALA A 82 3.14 -7.45 -16.34
C ALA A 82 2.30 -6.95 -17.52
N LYS A 83 1.87 -7.86 -18.39
CA LYS A 83 0.95 -7.59 -19.48
C LYS A 83 -0.49 -7.82 -19.02
N VAL A 84 -1.34 -6.81 -19.20
CA VAL A 84 -2.72 -6.86 -18.73
C VAL A 84 -3.68 -6.60 -19.90
N PRO A 85 -4.12 -7.66 -20.61
CA PRO A 85 -5.13 -7.55 -21.65
C PRO A 85 -6.55 -7.57 -21.06
N ASN A 86 -7.49 -6.91 -21.75
CA ASN A 86 -8.92 -6.91 -21.39
C ASN A 86 -9.23 -6.48 -19.95
N ASN A 87 -8.46 -5.53 -19.43
CA ASN A 87 -8.70 -4.98 -18.10
C ASN A 87 -10.05 -4.24 -18.03
N ASP A 88 -10.79 -4.50 -16.96
CA ASP A 88 -12.12 -3.92 -16.67
C ASP A 88 -12.22 -3.44 -15.22
N THR A 89 -11.12 -2.89 -14.71
CA THR A 89 -11.07 -2.34 -13.36
C THR A 89 -10.22 -1.07 -13.36
N PHE A 90 -10.62 -0.09 -12.57
CA PHE A 90 -9.80 1.08 -12.27
C PHE A 90 -8.59 0.72 -11.39
N ARG A 91 -8.60 -0.44 -10.73
CA ARG A 91 -7.61 -0.84 -9.74
C ARG A 91 -6.86 -2.06 -10.22
N ASN A 92 -5.54 -1.95 -10.36
CA ASN A 92 -4.68 -3.01 -10.84
C ASN A 92 -3.58 -3.33 -9.83
N VAL A 93 -3.39 -4.63 -9.64
CA VAL A 93 -2.35 -5.23 -8.80
C VAL A 93 -1.66 -6.28 -9.65
N ILE A 94 -0.37 -6.09 -9.89
CA ILE A 94 0.36 -6.89 -10.86
C ILE A 94 1.58 -7.47 -10.15
N ASP A 95 1.51 -8.75 -9.83
CA ASP A 95 2.64 -9.53 -9.33
C ASP A 95 3.53 -9.94 -10.50
N ILE A 96 4.83 -9.73 -10.33
CA ILE A 96 5.83 -10.06 -11.35
C ILE A 96 6.97 -10.82 -10.70
N GLU A 97 7.62 -11.70 -11.48
CA GLU A 97 8.91 -12.21 -11.08
C GLU A 97 9.87 -11.03 -10.80
N PRO A 98 10.69 -11.08 -9.73
CA PRO A 98 11.54 -9.95 -9.36
C PRO A 98 12.44 -9.49 -10.51
N VAL A 99 12.27 -8.23 -10.91
CA VAL A 99 13.02 -7.60 -12.01
C VAL A 99 13.89 -6.47 -11.44
N SER A 100 15.20 -6.55 -11.70
CA SER A 100 16.11 -5.43 -11.43
C SER A 100 16.16 -4.49 -12.63
N THR A 101 15.79 -3.23 -12.41
CA THR A 101 15.76 -2.22 -13.46
C THR A 101 15.93 -0.81 -12.90
N ARG A 102 16.27 0.18 -13.73
CA ARG A 102 16.28 1.59 -13.34
C ARG A 102 15.04 2.32 -13.84
N TYR A 103 14.58 1.99 -15.03
CA TYR A 103 13.45 2.63 -15.68
C TYR A 103 12.32 1.64 -15.90
N LEU A 104 11.12 2.08 -15.58
CA LEU A 104 9.89 1.36 -15.88
C LEU A 104 9.06 2.20 -16.85
N ARG A 105 8.49 1.59 -17.88
CA ARG A 105 7.58 2.24 -18.81
C ARG A 105 6.23 1.54 -18.77
N LEU A 106 5.19 2.30 -18.43
CA LEU A 106 3.82 1.91 -18.71
C LEU A 106 3.50 2.27 -20.16
N LYS A 107 3.20 1.28 -20.97
CA LYS A 107 2.76 1.44 -22.36
C LYS A 107 1.30 1.07 -22.47
N ILE A 108 0.48 2.04 -22.86
CA ILE A 108 -0.98 1.92 -22.92
C ILE A 108 -1.37 1.66 -24.37
N ASN A 109 -1.88 0.47 -24.66
CA ASN A 109 -2.30 0.06 -25.99
C ASN A 109 -3.77 0.38 -26.25
N HIS A 110 -4.62 0.32 -25.21
CA HIS A 110 -6.04 0.62 -25.29
C HIS A 110 -6.58 1.15 -23.94
N PHE A 111 -7.55 2.07 -24.01
CA PHE A 111 -8.20 2.68 -22.85
C PHE A 111 -9.66 3.04 -23.19
N ARG A 112 -10.49 3.24 -22.17
CA ARG A 112 -11.88 3.70 -22.33
C ARG A 112 -11.96 5.22 -22.41
N GLY A 113 -12.91 5.70 -23.21
CA GLY A 113 -13.23 7.12 -23.33
C GLY A 113 -12.17 7.95 -24.05
N VAL A 114 -11.90 9.16 -23.59
CA VAL A 114 -11.21 10.19 -24.40
C VAL A 114 -9.68 10.21 -24.25
N ALA A 115 -9.17 9.84 -23.07
CA ALA A 115 -7.75 9.75 -22.77
C ALA A 115 -7.53 8.91 -21.50
N PRO A 116 -6.42 8.15 -21.37
CA PRO A 116 -6.11 7.44 -20.13
C PRO A 116 -5.91 8.41 -18.98
N HIS A 117 -6.42 8.01 -17.82
CA HIS A 117 -6.44 8.76 -16.58
C HIS A 117 -5.92 7.86 -15.46
N LEU A 118 -4.82 8.27 -14.84
CA LEU A 118 -4.22 7.56 -13.72
C LEU A 118 -4.02 8.50 -12.54
N ASN A 119 -4.50 8.07 -11.39
CA ASN A 119 -4.36 8.75 -10.11
C ASN A 119 -3.03 8.39 -9.48
N CYS A 120 -2.59 7.13 -9.56
CA CYS A 120 -1.39 6.68 -8.86
C CYS A 120 -0.75 5.43 -9.47
N VAL A 121 0.56 5.31 -9.27
CA VAL A 121 1.36 4.11 -9.50
C VAL A 121 2.34 3.95 -8.35
N ILE A 122 2.39 2.75 -7.75
CA ILE A 122 3.33 2.39 -6.69
C ILE A 122 4.11 1.14 -7.12
N PHE A 123 5.42 1.16 -6.88
CA PHE A 123 6.30 0.01 -7.12
C PHE A 123 6.72 -0.60 -5.79
N TYR A 124 6.55 -1.92 -5.66
CA TYR A 124 6.93 -2.66 -4.47
C TYR A 124 8.22 -3.44 -4.74
N MET A 125 9.16 -3.31 -3.82
CA MET A 125 10.41 -4.08 -3.81
C MET A 125 10.16 -5.48 -3.22
N PRO A 126 10.93 -6.51 -3.62
CA PRO A 126 10.86 -7.80 -2.97
C PRO A 126 11.32 -7.65 -1.52
N GLY A 127 10.45 -8.00 -0.60
CA GLY A 127 10.73 -8.05 0.83
C GLY A 127 9.82 -9.08 1.47
N LYS A 128 10.41 -10.09 2.11
CA LYS A 128 9.68 -10.95 3.04
C LYS A 128 10.12 -10.53 4.44
N PRO A 129 9.19 -10.10 5.30
CA PRO A 129 9.55 -9.86 6.68
C PRO A 129 10.17 -11.10 7.30
N GLN A 130 11.11 -10.90 8.21
CA GLN A 130 11.67 -12.01 8.97
C GLN A 130 10.56 -12.71 9.75
N VAL A 131 10.66 -14.03 9.89
CA VAL A 131 9.71 -14.79 10.71
C VAL A 131 10.23 -14.75 12.15
N PRO A 132 9.54 -14.06 13.08
CA PRO A 132 9.96 -14.00 14.47
C PRO A 132 9.81 -15.37 15.13
N ILE A 133 10.52 -15.58 16.24
CA ILE A 133 10.39 -16.78 17.06
C ILE A 133 9.20 -16.59 18.00
N PRO A 134 8.12 -17.37 17.86
CA PRO A 134 6.97 -17.24 18.74
C PRO A 134 7.27 -17.76 20.15
N PRO A 135 6.56 -17.26 21.17
CA PRO A 135 6.60 -17.84 22.51
C PRO A 135 6.13 -19.31 22.51
N ARG A 136 6.65 -20.12 23.44
CA ARG A 136 6.34 -21.57 23.52
C ARG A 136 4.89 -21.85 23.90
N GLY A 137 4.24 -20.93 24.62
CA GLY A 137 2.87 -21.07 25.12
C GLY A 137 1.80 -20.53 24.18
N LYS A 138 0.58 -20.39 24.71
CA LYS A 138 -0.47 -19.61 24.04
C LYS A 138 -0.03 -18.16 24.00
N TYR A 139 -0.19 -17.51 22.85
CA TYR A 139 0.21 -16.13 22.72
C TYR A 139 -0.70 -15.35 21.77
N VAL A 140 -0.73 -14.05 21.98
CA VAL A 140 -1.39 -13.09 21.11
C VAL A 140 -0.32 -12.39 20.26
N LEU A 141 -0.57 -12.30 18.95
CA LEU A 141 0.27 -11.50 18.06
C LEU A 141 -0.24 -10.06 18.09
N LEU A 142 0.61 -9.13 18.49
CA LEU A 142 0.32 -7.70 18.47
C LEU A 142 0.95 -7.09 17.23
N VAL A 143 0.16 -6.35 16.47
CA VAL A 143 0.65 -5.57 15.34
C VAL A 143 0.75 -4.12 15.77
N GLY A 144 1.98 -3.61 15.72
CA GLY A 144 2.30 -2.26 16.14
C GLY A 144 2.05 -1.23 15.05
N ASP A 145 0.93 -0.53 15.17
CA ASP A 145 0.43 0.49 14.24
C ASP A 145 0.89 1.92 14.60
N GLN A 146 2.00 2.02 15.33
CA GLN A 146 2.75 3.28 15.54
C GLN A 146 3.92 3.42 14.56
N MET A 147 4.44 4.65 14.35
CA MET A 147 5.58 4.88 13.44
C MET A 147 6.79 4.01 13.79
N ASN A 148 7.04 3.79 15.07
CA ASN A 148 8.16 2.99 15.56
C ASN A 148 7.85 1.47 15.63
N GLY A 149 6.70 1.03 15.12
CA GLY A 149 6.27 -0.36 15.21
C GLY A 149 5.77 -0.79 16.58
N GLY A 150 5.50 0.16 17.49
CA GLY A 150 4.87 -0.09 18.79
C GLY A 150 3.34 -0.11 18.74
N THR A 151 2.72 -0.48 19.86
CA THR A 151 1.26 -0.44 20.03
C THR A 151 0.82 0.74 20.89
N PHE A 152 -0.48 1.03 20.94
CA PHE A 152 -1.02 1.96 21.92
C PHE A 152 -0.77 1.44 23.36
N THR A 153 -0.24 2.30 24.25
CA THR A 153 -0.07 2.02 25.71
C THR A 153 0.73 0.74 26.06
N GLN A 154 0.63 0.27 27.32
CA GLN A 154 1.18 -0.98 27.85
C GLN A 154 0.33 -2.20 27.49
N LEU A 155 -0.09 -2.34 26.22
CA LEU A 155 -1.00 -3.40 25.79
C LEU A 155 -0.43 -4.80 26.01
N ALA A 156 0.85 -5.02 25.67
CA ALA A 156 1.52 -6.29 25.93
C ALA A 156 1.52 -6.66 27.43
N PRO A 157 2.02 -5.80 28.35
CA PRO A 157 1.92 -6.05 29.78
C PRO A 157 0.50 -6.31 30.28
N TYR A 158 -0.51 -5.58 29.79
CA TYR A 158 -1.90 -5.78 30.20
C TYR A 158 -2.46 -7.15 29.79
N ILE A 159 -2.13 -7.65 28.60
CA ILE A 159 -2.57 -8.98 28.15
C ILE A 159 -1.93 -10.08 29.00
N GLU A 160 -0.66 -9.91 29.37
CA GLU A 160 0.09 -10.87 30.17
C GLU A 160 -0.37 -10.92 31.63
N THR A 161 -1.08 -9.90 32.13
CA THR A 161 -1.71 -9.92 33.47
C THR A 161 -3.10 -10.55 33.50
N LEU A 162 -3.70 -10.85 32.35
CA LEU A 162 -4.97 -11.57 32.30
C LEU A 162 -4.77 -13.01 32.79
N ASP A 163 -5.72 -13.53 33.56
CA ASP A 163 -5.74 -14.92 34.04
C ASP A 163 -6.12 -15.92 32.92
N LEU A 164 -5.41 -15.82 31.79
CA LEU A 164 -5.59 -16.59 30.57
C LEU A 164 -4.31 -17.32 30.17
N GLY A 165 -3.20 -17.08 30.87
CA GLY A 165 -1.89 -17.68 30.59
C GLY A 165 -1.34 -17.32 29.20
N LEU A 166 -1.65 -16.11 28.72
CA LEU A 166 -1.24 -15.62 27.41
C LEU A 166 0.10 -14.91 27.48
N GLN A 167 0.99 -15.21 26.53
CA GLN A 167 2.19 -14.45 26.24
C GLN A 167 1.92 -13.49 25.07
N THR A 168 2.83 -12.55 24.82
CA THR A 168 2.70 -11.63 23.67
C THR A 168 3.89 -11.70 22.73
N LEU A 169 3.63 -11.41 21.45
CA LEU A 169 4.64 -11.20 20.43
C LEU A 169 4.25 -9.95 19.65
N THR A 170 5.09 -8.90 19.70
CA THR A 170 4.84 -7.66 18.96
C THR A 170 5.63 -7.63 17.68
N VAL A 171 4.97 -7.30 16.56
CA VAL A 171 5.59 -7.11 15.25
C VAL A 171 5.16 -5.76 14.68
N PRO A 172 6.09 -4.94 14.16
CA PRO A 172 5.75 -3.70 13.46
C PRO A 172 4.84 -3.91 12.25
N HIS A 173 3.94 -2.97 11.97
CA HIS A 173 3.06 -3.03 10.78
C HIS A 173 3.83 -3.07 9.44
N TYR A 174 5.07 -2.57 9.39
CA TYR A 174 5.94 -2.65 8.20
C TYR A 174 6.78 -3.95 8.12
N GLU A 175 6.72 -4.80 9.14
CA GLU A 175 7.39 -6.12 9.21
C GLU A 175 6.39 -7.27 9.30
N ILE A 176 5.12 -7.04 9.01
CA ILE A 176 4.10 -8.09 8.99
C ILE A 176 3.67 -8.41 7.57
N SER A 177 3.34 -9.68 7.33
CA SER A 177 2.77 -10.20 6.08
C SER A 177 2.00 -11.48 6.36
N LEU A 178 1.09 -11.84 5.45
CA LEU A 178 0.40 -13.13 5.53
C LEU A 178 1.37 -14.31 5.39
N ASP A 179 2.41 -14.20 4.54
CA ASP A 179 3.49 -15.20 4.42
C ASP A 179 4.21 -15.41 5.76
N MET A 180 4.59 -14.31 6.44
CA MET A 180 5.23 -14.38 7.74
C MET A 180 4.33 -15.08 8.76
N LEU A 181 3.05 -14.65 8.86
CA LEU A 181 2.07 -15.26 9.75
C LEU A 181 1.92 -16.77 9.46
N ASN A 182 1.89 -17.16 8.19
CA ASN A 182 1.77 -18.55 7.75
C ASN A 182 3.01 -19.40 8.07
N ARG A 183 4.18 -18.79 8.18
CA ARG A 183 5.45 -19.47 8.49
C ARG A 183 5.80 -19.56 9.97
N LEU A 184 5.04 -18.91 10.86
CA LEU A 184 5.21 -19.07 12.31
C LEU A 184 5.08 -20.54 12.73
N GLN A 185 6.00 -21.00 13.58
CA GLN A 185 6.10 -22.39 14.04
C GLN A 185 4.81 -22.88 14.74
N ASN A 186 4.18 -22.01 15.53
CA ASN A 186 2.85 -22.16 16.10
C ASN A 186 2.02 -20.90 15.79
N LYS A 187 0.70 -21.04 15.65
CA LYS A 187 -0.19 -19.89 15.36
C LYS A 187 -0.56 -19.15 16.65
N PRO A 188 -0.69 -17.82 16.60
CA PRO A 188 -1.25 -17.07 17.71
C PRO A 188 -2.72 -17.44 17.92
N VAL A 189 -3.22 -17.32 19.16
CA VAL A 189 -4.64 -17.57 19.46
C VAL A 189 -5.54 -16.45 18.98
N ALA A 190 -4.98 -15.25 18.85
CA ALA A 190 -5.63 -14.05 18.32
C ALA A 190 -4.56 -13.07 17.81
N ILE A 191 -4.97 -12.16 16.93
CA ILE A 191 -4.17 -11.05 16.45
C ILE A 191 -4.84 -9.75 16.93
N ILE A 192 -4.07 -8.83 17.51
CA ILE A 192 -4.55 -7.51 17.89
C ILE A 192 -3.80 -6.45 17.10
N LEU A 193 -4.55 -5.62 16.37
CA LEU A 193 -4.05 -4.46 15.65
C LEU A 193 -4.20 -3.23 16.55
N SER A 194 -3.12 -2.53 16.86
CA SER A 194 -3.16 -1.40 17.79
C SER A 194 -2.06 -0.38 17.54
N GLY A 195 -2.45 0.89 17.63
CA GLY A 195 -1.61 2.07 17.37
C GLY A 195 -2.48 3.18 16.79
N ASN A 196 -1.90 4.33 16.49
CA ASN A 196 -2.65 5.47 15.97
C ASN A 196 -1.85 6.48 15.14
N ASN A 197 -0.55 6.27 14.95
CA ASN A 197 0.31 7.30 14.37
C ASN A 197 1.34 6.76 13.37
N ALA A 198 1.20 5.56 12.82
CA ALA A 198 2.10 5.06 11.76
C ALA A 198 2.09 5.86 10.45
N ASP A 199 1.48 7.04 10.43
CA ASP A 199 1.39 7.91 9.25
C ASP A 199 0.74 7.23 8.04
N TYR A 200 -0.29 6.44 8.34
CA TYR A 200 -1.07 5.69 7.36
C TYR A 200 -1.42 6.49 6.09
N PRO A 201 -1.86 7.76 6.15
CA PRO A 201 -2.12 8.54 4.94
C PRO A 201 -0.93 8.68 3.97
N HIS A 202 0.31 8.58 4.44
CA HIS A 202 1.53 8.70 3.64
C HIS A 202 2.26 7.36 3.42
N LEU A 203 1.79 6.28 4.04
CA LEU A 203 2.28 4.94 3.75
C LEU A 203 1.65 4.41 2.45
N PRO A 204 2.38 3.63 1.62
CA PRO A 204 1.82 2.93 0.46
C PRO A 204 0.92 1.79 0.93
N MET A 205 -0.26 2.17 1.42
CA MET A 205 -1.22 1.30 2.03
C MET A 205 -2.04 0.55 0.97
N TYR A 206 -2.69 -0.52 1.43
CA TYR A 206 -4.00 -1.01 0.96
C TYR A 206 -4.07 -2.35 0.22
N GLU A 207 -3.07 -2.79 -0.53
CA GLU A 207 -3.22 -4.09 -1.22
C GLU A 207 -2.39 -5.19 -0.57
N PHE A 208 -1.16 -4.85 -0.17
CA PHE A 208 -0.26 -5.80 0.48
C PHE A 208 0.64 -5.17 1.54
N ASN A 209 0.15 -4.10 2.18
CA ASN A 209 0.53 -3.93 3.57
C ASN A 209 0.03 -5.20 4.27
N GLY A 210 0.95 -5.97 4.86
CA GLY A 210 0.64 -7.30 5.38
C GLY A 210 -0.52 -7.34 6.35
N VAL A 211 -0.83 -6.20 7.01
CA VAL A 211 -2.03 -6.04 7.84
C VAL A 211 -3.31 -6.26 7.03
N TYR A 212 -3.43 -5.68 5.83
CA TYR A 212 -4.61 -5.84 4.96
C TYR A 212 -4.75 -7.27 4.45
N GLU A 213 -3.65 -7.91 4.05
CA GLU A 213 -3.66 -9.32 3.64
C GLU A 213 -4.16 -10.22 4.78
N ILE A 214 -3.66 -9.99 5.99
CA ILE A 214 -4.04 -10.74 7.18
C ILE A 214 -5.52 -10.54 7.46
N ILE A 215 -6.01 -9.29 7.49
CA ILE A 215 -7.42 -8.99 7.74
C ILE A 215 -8.35 -9.69 6.73
N ARG A 216 -7.95 -9.79 5.46
CA ARG A 216 -8.75 -10.43 4.39
C ARG A 216 -8.73 -11.95 4.41
N ASN A 217 -7.61 -12.55 4.78
CA ASN A 217 -7.34 -13.95 4.46
C ASN A 217 -7.06 -14.84 5.68
N THR A 218 -6.90 -14.27 6.88
CA THR A 218 -6.66 -15.07 8.08
C THR A 218 -7.97 -15.65 8.64
N ASN A 219 -7.87 -16.86 9.20
CA ASN A 219 -8.93 -17.45 10.03
C ASN A 219 -8.68 -17.26 11.53
N ILE A 220 -7.60 -16.56 11.90
CA ILE A 220 -7.26 -16.27 13.30
C ILE A 220 -8.14 -15.11 13.78
N PRO A 221 -8.74 -15.17 14.98
CA PRO A 221 -9.51 -14.07 15.53
C PRO A 221 -8.74 -12.75 15.53
N LEU A 222 -9.36 -11.70 15.02
CA LEU A 222 -8.80 -10.35 14.93
C LEU A 222 -9.55 -9.38 15.85
N LEU A 223 -8.81 -8.58 16.61
CA LEU A 223 -9.33 -7.44 17.35
C LEU A 223 -8.58 -6.19 16.90
N GLY A 224 -9.32 -5.17 16.48
CA GLY A 224 -8.75 -3.86 16.19
C GLY A 224 -8.98 -2.88 17.34
N ILE A 225 -7.95 -2.13 17.72
CA ILE A 225 -8.01 -1.05 18.73
C ILE A 225 -7.52 0.24 18.08
N CYS A 226 -8.27 1.33 18.24
CA CYS A 226 -7.97 2.63 17.61
C CYS A 226 -7.76 2.48 16.09
N ALA A 227 -6.58 2.82 15.55
CA ALA A 227 -6.29 2.66 14.12
C ALA A 227 -6.50 1.24 13.62
N GLY A 228 -6.19 0.24 14.45
CA GLY A 228 -6.43 -1.16 14.10
C GLY A 228 -7.91 -1.46 13.86
N HIS A 229 -8.83 -0.84 14.60
CA HIS A 229 -10.27 -1.00 14.37
C HIS A 229 -10.69 -0.35 13.05
N GLN A 230 -10.16 0.85 12.79
CA GLN A 230 -10.42 1.57 11.56
C GLN A 230 -9.94 0.74 10.35
N MET A 231 -8.74 0.14 10.41
CA MET A 231 -8.22 -0.76 9.37
C MET A 231 -9.12 -1.95 9.04
N LEU A 232 -9.76 -2.57 10.03
CA LEU A 232 -10.73 -3.65 9.79
C LEU A 232 -11.86 -3.19 8.86
N ALA A 233 -12.39 -1.99 9.08
CA ALA A 233 -13.43 -1.42 8.23
C ALA A 233 -12.92 -1.09 6.82
N PHE A 234 -11.74 -0.48 6.71
CA PHE A 234 -11.21 -0.05 5.41
C PHE A 234 -10.82 -1.19 4.50
N THR A 235 -10.35 -2.28 5.10
CA THR A 235 -9.89 -3.45 4.35
C THR A 235 -10.95 -4.00 3.40
N TYR A 236 -12.24 -3.84 3.71
CA TYR A 236 -13.36 -4.40 2.92
C TYR A 236 -14.21 -3.37 2.17
N GLY A 237 -13.92 -2.08 2.28
CA GLY A 237 -14.83 -1.05 1.74
C GLY A 237 -14.20 0.23 1.23
N TYR A 238 -12.90 0.46 1.44
CA TYR A 238 -12.26 1.71 1.04
C TYR A 238 -10.91 1.46 0.39
N SER A 239 -10.71 2.02 -0.80
CA SER A 239 -9.41 2.05 -1.47
C SER A 239 -8.44 3.03 -0.79
N PHE A 240 -8.93 3.97 0.02
CA PHE A 240 -8.11 4.91 0.81
C PHE A 240 -8.86 5.45 2.04
N VAL A 241 -8.12 5.78 3.09
CA VAL A 241 -8.65 6.33 4.34
C VAL A 241 -8.30 7.80 4.45
N ARG A 242 -9.33 8.65 4.41
CA ARG A 242 -9.19 10.11 4.31
C ARG A 242 -8.81 10.79 5.63
N SER A 243 -9.00 10.13 6.77
CA SER A 243 -8.60 10.65 8.08
C SER A 243 -8.69 9.54 9.12
N MET A 244 -7.57 9.26 9.80
CA MET A 244 -7.55 8.36 10.96
C MET A 244 -7.85 9.07 12.28
N GLY A 245 -8.28 10.35 12.23
CA GLY A 245 -8.52 11.17 13.42
C GLY A 245 -7.25 11.76 14.05
N TRP A 246 -6.07 11.57 13.45
CA TRP A 246 -4.81 12.12 13.98
C TRP A 246 -4.80 13.65 13.94
N GLU A 247 -5.17 14.27 12.81
CA GLU A 247 -5.28 15.73 12.71
C GLU A 247 -6.20 16.31 13.78
N ALA A 248 -7.30 15.63 14.15
CA ALA A 248 -8.20 16.11 15.19
C ALA A 248 -7.66 15.93 16.63
N LEU A 249 -6.75 14.98 16.87
CA LEU A 249 -6.17 14.72 18.19
C LEU A 249 -4.89 15.53 18.47
N THR A 250 -4.11 15.86 17.43
CA THR A 250 -2.92 16.72 17.55
C THR A 250 -3.14 18.17 17.17
N ALA A 251 -4.27 18.52 16.53
CA ALA A 251 -4.72 19.93 16.38
C ALA A 251 -5.33 20.51 17.66
N LEU A 252 -5.22 19.81 18.80
CA LEU A 252 -5.12 20.51 20.08
C LEU A 252 -3.78 21.26 20.08
N GLU A 253 -3.73 22.37 19.33
CA GLU A 253 -2.72 23.39 19.49
C GLU A 253 -2.59 23.63 20.99
N VAL A 254 -1.37 23.50 21.51
CA VAL A 254 -1.04 24.09 22.81
C VAL A 254 -1.51 25.54 22.69
N PRO A 255 -2.49 26.00 23.50
CA PRO A 255 -2.93 27.39 23.43
C PRO A 255 -1.66 28.22 23.52
N GLN A 256 -1.33 28.95 22.45
CA GLN A 256 -0.22 29.89 22.51
C GLN A 256 -0.47 30.70 23.78
N GLN A 257 0.48 30.65 24.71
CA GLN A 257 0.44 31.45 25.91
C GLN A 257 0.13 32.87 25.45
N ILE A 258 -1.09 33.33 25.73
CA ILE A 258 -1.44 34.74 25.61
C ILE A 258 -0.51 35.40 26.61
N LYS A 259 0.62 35.92 26.10
CA LYS A 259 1.49 36.77 26.90
C LYS A 259 0.67 38.01 27.28
N PRO A 260 0.73 38.44 28.54
CA PRO A 260 -0.07 39.53 29.07
C PRO A 260 0.15 40.84 28.30
#